data_AF-A0A822E2Q7-F1
#
_entry.id   AF-A0A822E2Q7-F1
#
_cell.length_a   1.000
_cell.length_b   1.000
_cell.length_c   1.000
_cell.angle_alpha   90.00
_cell.angle_beta   90.00
_cell.angle_gamma   90.00
#
_symmetry.space_group_name_H-M   'P 1'
#
loop_
_entity.id
_entity.type
_entity.pdbx_description
1 polymer ?
#
loop_
_entity_poly.entity_id
_entity_poly.type
_entity_poly.pdbx_seq_one_letter_code
_entity_poly.pdbx_strand_id
1 'polypeptide(L)'
;MFMNNGSGLLNPRSIAEMRLIVGGGLIPYYDPNGIASSSVIPPPSFGLSWIWQTLSDGRRYIGHSGSLPGARHSMLVNEKNTIGVIVLSNGDSNVPRDRSAQYYKILENIHLALFQCFEAESTK
;
A
#
# COMPACT_ATOMS: atom_id res chain seq x y z
N MET A 1 -1.84 -17.14 -8.22
CA MET A 1 -2.62 -16.12 -8.97
C MET A 1 -1.69 -15.53 -10.03
N PHE A 2 -1.93 -15.83 -11.30
CA PHE A 2 -1.11 -15.28 -12.39
C PHE A 2 -1.62 -13.87 -12.73
N MET A 3 -0.74 -12.88 -12.66
CA MET A 3 -1.06 -11.48 -12.96
C MET A 3 -0.85 -11.21 -14.45
N ASN A 4 -1.90 -10.72 -15.11
CA ASN A 4 -1.91 -10.30 -16.51
C ASN A 4 -1.18 -8.95 -16.66
N ASN A 5 -0.16 -8.90 -17.52
CA ASN A 5 0.68 -7.72 -17.78
C ASN A 5 0.18 -6.84 -18.95
N GLY A 6 -0.96 -7.16 -19.57
CA GLY A 6 -1.45 -6.44 -20.75
C GLY A 6 -2.07 -5.05 -20.49
N SER A 7 -2.38 -4.73 -19.24
CA SER A 7 -3.02 -3.46 -18.84
C SER A 7 -2.44 -2.91 -17.53
N GLY A 8 -1.17 -3.23 -17.25
CA GLY A 8 -0.57 -3.13 -15.93
C GLY A 8 -0.60 -1.74 -15.30
N LEU A 9 -1.17 -1.68 -14.10
CA LEU A 9 -1.06 -0.59 -13.13
C LEU A 9 0.39 -0.24 -12.72
N LEU A 10 1.36 -1.05 -13.16
CA LEU A 10 2.79 -0.85 -12.93
C LEU A 10 3.44 -0.17 -14.13
N ASN A 11 4.05 0.98 -13.89
CA ASN A 11 4.81 1.64 -14.93
C ASN A 11 6.11 0.84 -15.23
N PRO A 12 6.68 0.92 -16.45
CA PRO A 12 7.90 0.19 -16.81
C PRO A 12 9.12 0.47 -15.92
N ARG A 13 9.22 1.68 -15.36
CA ARG A 13 10.25 2.05 -14.38
C ARG A 13 10.05 1.33 -13.04
N SER A 14 8.81 1.17 -12.54
CA SER A 14 8.53 0.39 -11.32
C SER A 14 8.91 -1.09 -11.49
N ILE A 15 8.74 -1.62 -12.71
CA ILE A 15 9.18 -2.99 -13.06
C ILE A 15 10.71 -3.09 -13.04
N ALA A 16 11.42 -2.10 -13.56
CA ALA A 16 12.88 -2.06 -13.51
C ALA A 16 13.40 -1.94 -12.07
N GLU A 17 12.78 -1.07 -11.26
CA GLU A 17 13.09 -0.88 -9.85
C GLU A 17 12.80 -2.15 -9.02
N MET A 18 11.70 -2.86 -9.30
CA MET A 18 11.42 -4.19 -8.72
C MET A 18 12.54 -5.20 -8.94
N ARG A 19 13.11 -5.24 -10.15
CA ARG A 19 14.18 -6.18 -10.48
C ARG A 19 15.44 -5.91 -9.65
N LEU A 20 15.72 -4.65 -9.33
CA LEU A 20 16.85 -4.27 -8.46
C LEU A 20 16.59 -4.70 -7.00
N ILE A 21 15.37 -4.52 -6.50
CA ILE A 21 14.99 -4.92 -5.14
C ILE A 21 15.06 -6.45 -4.99
N VAL A 22 14.40 -7.19 -5.88
CA VAL A 22 14.31 -8.66 -5.80
C VAL A 22 15.65 -9.32 -6.11
N GLY A 23 16.40 -8.81 -7.08
CA GLY A 23 17.67 -9.39 -7.50
C GLY A 23 18.88 -8.98 -6.66
N GLY A 24 18.84 -7.82 -6.00
CA GLY A 24 19.99 -7.23 -5.32
C GLY A 24 19.77 -6.75 -3.89
N GLY A 25 18.54 -6.78 -3.36
CA GLY A 25 18.24 -6.27 -2.03
C GLY A 25 18.43 -4.75 -1.88
N LEU A 26 18.30 -4.02 -2.99
CA LEU A 26 18.54 -2.57 -3.07
C LEU A 26 17.22 -1.81 -3.21
N ILE A 27 16.97 -0.81 -2.36
CA ILE A 27 15.86 0.14 -2.58
C ILE A 27 16.39 1.34 -3.38
N PRO A 28 15.83 1.64 -4.56
CA PRO A 28 16.13 2.89 -5.24
C PRO A 28 15.53 4.06 -4.45
N TYR A 29 16.37 5.03 -4.08
CA TYR A 29 15.96 6.31 -3.53
C TYR A 29 16.44 7.41 -4.47
N TYR A 30 15.61 8.42 -4.66
CA TYR A 30 15.94 9.58 -5.48
C TYR A 30 16.32 10.71 -4.55
N ASP A 31 17.52 11.26 -4.75
CA ASP A 31 17.90 12.48 -4.05
C ASP A 31 16.98 13.64 -4.47
N PRO A 32 17.04 14.79 -3.79
CA PRO A 32 16.24 15.97 -4.14
C PRO A 32 16.44 16.48 -5.59
N ASN A 33 17.53 16.07 -6.25
CA ASN A 33 17.84 16.42 -7.63
C ASN A 33 17.34 15.37 -8.64
N GLY A 34 16.67 14.31 -8.18
CA GLY A 34 16.14 13.25 -9.03
C GLY A 34 17.20 12.24 -9.51
N ILE A 35 18.39 12.21 -8.90
CA ILE A 35 19.42 11.23 -9.21
C ILE A 35 19.09 9.93 -8.47
N ALA A 36 19.02 8.82 -9.23
CA ALA A 36 18.81 7.50 -8.66
C ALA A 36 20.05 7.06 -7.87
N SER A 37 19.86 6.82 -6.58
CA SER A 37 20.83 6.16 -5.71
C SER A 37 20.21 4.88 -5.14
N SER A 38 21.03 3.91 -4.75
CA SER A 38 20.56 2.66 -4.18
C SER A 38 21.10 2.50 -2.77
N SER A 39 20.21 2.30 -1.80
CA SER A 39 20.59 1.90 -0.44
C SER A 39 20.34 0.41 -0.24
N VAL A 40 21.26 -0.25 0.47
CA VAL A 40 21.05 -1.62 0.96
C VAL A 40 19.89 -1.58 1.94
N ILE A 41 18.97 -2.54 1.88
CA ILE A 41 17.90 -2.68 2.87
C ILE A 41 18.54 -3.05 4.22
N PRO A 42 18.57 -2.15 5.23
CA PRO A 42 18.93 -2.59 6.57
C PRO A 42 17.83 -3.53 7.07
N PRO A 43 18.16 -4.60 7.83
CA PRO A 43 17.14 -5.40 8.50
C PRO A 43 16.23 -4.47 9.32
N PRO A 44 14.92 -4.72 9.37
CA PRO A 44 13.98 -3.79 9.97
C PRO A 44 14.37 -3.47 11.41
N SER A 45 14.72 -2.21 11.66
CA SER A 45 14.82 -1.64 12.99
C SER A 45 13.40 -1.53 13.54
N PHE A 46 13.14 -2.20 14.67
CA PHE A 46 11.86 -2.26 15.36
C PHE A 46 11.12 -0.90 15.38
N GLY A 47 9.84 -0.90 15.00
CA GLY A 47 9.01 0.31 15.01
C GLY A 47 7.55 0.02 14.65
N LEU A 48 6.64 0.34 15.58
CA LEU A 48 5.19 0.35 15.37
C LEU A 48 4.80 1.64 14.62
N SER A 49 4.81 1.63 13.28
CA SER A 49 4.25 2.74 12.49
C SER A 49 2.76 2.52 12.26
N TRP A 50 1.95 2.77 13.29
CA TRP A 50 0.48 2.71 13.18
C TRP A 50 -0.12 4.10 13.36
N ILE A 51 -1.07 4.44 12.50
CA ILE A 51 -1.70 5.76 12.49
C ILE A 51 -3.22 5.59 12.56
N TRP A 52 -3.85 6.38 13.42
CA TRP A 52 -5.31 6.53 13.43
C TRP A 52 -5.75 7.37 12.24
N GLN A 53 -6.72 6.87 11.47
CA GLN A 53 -7.36 7.61 10.39
C GLN A 53 -8.88 7.49 10.45
N THR A 54 -9.56 8.54 10.00
CA THR A 54 -11.01 8.56 9.81
C THR A 54 -11.30 8.41 8.33
N LEU A 55 -12.09 7.41 7.95
CA LEU A 55 -12.52 7.23 6.56
C LEU A 55 -13.80 8.04 6.28
N SER A 56 -14.25 8.07 5.01
CA SER A 56 -15.41 8.86 4.58
C SER A 56 -16.75 8.42 5.19
N ASP A 57 -16.82 7.26 5.84
CA ASP A 57 -17.99 6.85 6.64
C ASP A 57 -18.00 7.43 8.07
N GLY A 58 -17.00 8.26 8.41
CA GLY A 58 -16.86 8.91 9.71
C GLY A 58 -16.29 8.02 10.81
N ARG A 59 -16.01 6.74 10.54
CA ARG A 59 -15.47 5.80 11.53
C ARG A 59 -13.94 5.87 11.58
N ARG A 60 -13.40 5.51 12.74
CA ARG A 60 -11.96 5.49 13.01
C ARG A 60 -11.36 4.10 12.82
N TYR A 61 -10.15 4.09 12.28
CA TYR A 61 -9.38 2.89 11.99
C TYR A 61 -7.92 3.13 12.38
N ILE A 62 -7.24 2.09 12.88
CA ILE A 62 -5.80 2.11 13.06
C ILE A 62 -5.15 1.30 11.96
N GLY A 63 -4.09 1.81 11.35
CA GLY A 63 -3.51 1.15 10.20
C GLY A 63 -2.10 1.54 9.88
N HIS A 64 -1.59 0.86 8.86
CA HIS A 64 -0.30 1.13 8.24
C HIS A 64 -0.44 0.92 6.73
N SER A 65 0.32 1.69 5.97
CA SER A 65 0.41 1.52 4.53
C SER A 65 1.86 1.61 4.11
N GLY A 66 2.24 0.79 3.14
CA GLY A 66 3.56 0.83 2.55
C GLY A 66 3.45 0.78 1.04
N SER A 67 4.43 1.41 0.40
CA SER A 67 4.58 1.36 -1.05
C SER A 67 6.05 1.15 -1.37
N LEU A 68 6.31 0.15 -2.18
CA LEU A 68 7.57 -0.10 -2.85
C LEU A 68 7.28 -0.14 -4.35
N PRO A 69 8.30 0.00 -5.21
CA PRO A 69 8.15 -0.28 -6.63
C PRO A 69 7.51 -1.65 -6.84
N GLY A 70 6.35 -1.65 -7.50
CA GLY A 70 5.57 -2.82 -7.86
C GLY A 70 4.79 -3.51 -6.75
N ALA A 71 4.83 -3.01 -5.51
CA ALA A 71 4.06 -3.55 -4.40
C ALA A 71 3.50 -2.43 -3.53
N ARG A 72 2.21 -2.46 -3.27
CA ARG A 72 1.57 -1.53 -2.32
C ARG A 72 0.63 -2.31 -1.42
N HIS A 73 0.69 -2.00 -0.13
CA HIS A 73 -0.26 -2.51 0.83
C HIS A 73 -0.91 -1.38 1.62
N SER A 74 -2.14 -1.63 2.03
CA SER A 74 -2.87 -0.81 2.99
C SER A 74 -3.57 -1.76 3.94
N MET A 75 -3.33 -1.55 5.23
CA MET A 75 -3.86 -2.36 6.31
C MET A 75 -4.64 -1.46 7.25
N LEU A 76 -5.83 -1.89 7.62
CA LEU A 76 -6.66 -1.24 8.61
C LEU A 76 -7.28 -2.23 9.56
N VAL A 77 -7.43 -1.81 10.80
CA VAL A 77 -8.19 -2.48 11.85
C VAL A 77 -9.26 -1.51 12.33
N ASN A 78 -10.49 -1.99 12.50
CA ASN A 78 -11.59 -1.18 13.01
C ASN A 78 -11.34 -0.73 14.46
N GLU A 79 -12.00 0.34 14.91
CA GLU A 79 -11.81 0.90 16.26
C GLU A 79 -12.03 -0.11 17.40
N LYS A 80 -12.88 -1.12 17.16
CA LYS A 80 -13.18 -2.19 18.13
C LYS A 80 -12.12 -3.29 18.16
N ASN A 81 -11.13 -3.27 17.26
CA ASN A 81 -10.11 -4.31 17.08
C ASN A 81 -10.69 -5.72 16.86
N THR A 82 -11.85 -5.82 16.22
CA THR A 82 -12.50 -7.11 15.93
C THR A 82 -12.29 -7.57 14.50
N ILE A 83 -12.03 -6.63 13.57
CA ILE A 83 -11.81 -6.92 12.16
C ILE A 83 -10.58 -6.17 11.67
N GLY A 84 -9.70 -6.90 10.99
CA GLY A 84 -8.57 -6.35 10.25
C GLY A 84 -8.70 -6.68 8.77
N VAL A 85 -8.41 -5.70 7.92
CA VAL A 85 -8.40 -5.82 6.47
C VAL A 85 -7.02 -5.43 5.98
N ILE A 86 -6.44 -6.27 5.11
CA ILE A 86 -5.19 -5.96 4.40
C ILE A 86 -5.47 -6.08 2.91
N VAL A 87 -5.22 -5.01 2.17
CA VAL A 87 -5.25 -5.00 0.72
C VAL A 87 -3.82 -4.97 0.21
N LEU A 88 -3.44 -5.97 -0.59
CA LEU A 88 -2.16 -6.03 -1.30
C LEU A 88 -2.42 -5.88 -2.79
N SER A 89 -1.64 -5.04 -3.45
CA SER A 89 -1.72 -4.83 -4.88
C SER A 89 -0.33 -4.69 -5.49
N ASN A 90 -0.26 -4.95 -6.79
CA ASN A 90 0.84 -4.48 -7.61
C ASN A 90 0.68 -2.96 -7.80
N GLY A 91 1.33 -2.19 -6.94
CA GLY A 91 1.24 -0.74 -6.91
C GLY A 91 2.57 -0.07 -7.25
N ASP A 92 2.49 1.13 -7.78
CA ASP A 92 3.65 1.96 -8.10
C ASP A 92 3.84 3.01 -6.99
N SER A 93 5.08 3.17 -6.52
CA SER A 93 5.45 4.19 -5.52
C SER A 93 5.59 5.59 -6.11
N ASN A 94 5.72 5.70 -7.44
CA ASN A 94 6.00 6.95 -8.15
C ASN A 94 4.84 7.37 -9.06
N VAL A 95 3.66 7.54 -8.49
CA VAL A 95 2.46 8.02 -9.20
C VAL A 95 2.23 9.52 -9.01
N PRO A 96 1.82 10.28 -10.05
CA PRO A 96 1.41 11.67 -9.92
C PRO A 96 0.30 11.85 -8.88
N ARG A 97 0.27 13.00 -8.19
CA ARG A 97 -0.62 13.28 -7.06
C ARG A 97 -2.09 12.88 -7.31
N ASP A 98 -2.65 13.22 -8.46
CA ASP A 98 -4.06 12.96 -8.76
C ASP A 98 -4.34 11.46 -8.90
N ARG A 99 -3.42 10.72 -9.53
CA ARG A 99 -3.52 9.26 -9.63
C ARG A 99 -3.35 8.61 -8.26
N SER A 100 -2.46 9.13 -7.41
CA SER A 100 -2.29 8.69 -6.02
C SER A 100 -3.57 8.89 -5.20
N ALA A 101 -4.24 10.03 -5.37
CA ALA A 101 -5.50 10.33 -4.69
C ALA A 101 -6.63 9.40 -5.14
N GLN A 102 -6.75 9.15 -6.46
CA GLN A 102 -7.71 8.18 -6.99
C GLN A 102 -7.46 6.77 -6.44
N TYR A 103 -6.19 6.35 -6.39
CA TYR A 103 -5.80 5.06 -5.81
C TYR A 103 -6.16 4.95 -4.33
N TYR A 104 -5.88 6.00 -3.56
CA TYR A 104 -6.28 6.05 -2.16
C TYR A 104 -7.78 5.86 -2.02
N LYS A 105 -8.59 6.53 -2.87
CA LYS A 105 -10.05 6.39 -2.83
C LYS A 105 -10.53 4.97 -3.19
N ILE A 106 -9.86 4.31 -4.14
CA ILE A 106 -10.16 2.90 -4.47
C ILE A 106 -9.86 2.00 -3.27
N LEU A 107 -8.69 2.14 -2.66
CA LEU A 107 -8.32 1.36 -1.48
C LEU A 107 -9.29 1.62 -0.33
N GLU A 108 -9.64 2.88 -0.06
CA GLU A 108 -10.64 3.26 0.94
C GLU A 108 -11.98 2.55 0.68
N ASN A 109 -12.50 2.61 -0.55
CA ASN A 109 -13.77 1.98 -0.90
C ASN A 109 -13.73 0.45 -0.71
N ILE A 110 -12.61 -0.20 -1.04
CA ILE A 110 -12.42 -1.64 -0.80
C ILE A 110 -12.46 -1.94 0.70
N HIS A 111 -11.75 -1.16 1.53
CA HIS A 111 -11.77 -1.35 2.98
C HIS A 111 -13.18 -1.17 3.54
N LEU A 112 -13.88 -0.10 3.15
CA LEU A 112 -15.24 0.17 3.60
C LEU A 112 -16.18 -0.97 3.24
N ALA A 113 -16.12 -1.48 2.01
CA ALA A 113 -16.95 -2.60 1.57
C ALA A 113 -16.67 -3.87 2.38
N LEU A 114 -15.39 -4.17 2.64
CA LEU A 114 -15.00 -5.35 3.42
C LEU A 114 -15.42 -5.22 4.89
N PHE A 115 -15.20 -4.06 5.53
CA PHE A 115 -15.66 -3.83 6.89
C PHE A 115 -17.19 -3.95 6.99
N GLN A 116 -17.93 -3.32 6.07
CA GLN A 116 -19.39 -3.43 6.06
C GLN A 116 -19.87 -4.88 5.92
N CYS A 117 -19.22 -5.67 5.05
CA CYS A 117 -19.57 -7.07 4.84
C CYS A 117 -19.38 -7.91 6.11
N PHE A 118 -18.19 -7.82 6.73
CA PHE A 118 -17.83 -8.72 7.83
C PHE A 118 -18.27 -8.23 9.21
N GLU A 119 -18.51 -6.93 9.40
CA GLU A 119 -19.08 -6.43 10.66
C GLU A 119 -20.59 -6.69 10.75
N ALA A 120 -21.31 -6.66 9.62
CA ALA A 120 -22.74 -6.96 9.60
C ALA A 120 -23.04 -8.41 10.04
N GLU A 121 -22.14 -9.35 9.74
CA GLU A 121 -22.26 -10.75 10.17
C GLU A 121 -21.99 -10.95 11.66
N SER A 122 -21.23 -10.07 12.31
CA SER A 122 -20.90 -10.17 13.74
C SER A 122 -22.05 -9.79 14.69
N THR A 123 -23.20 -9.36 14.15
CA THR A 123 -24.37 -8.91 14.93
C THR A 123 -25.52 -9.95 14.94
N LYS A 124 -25.28 -11.16 14.44
CA LYS A 124 -26.22 -12.30 14.52
C LYS A 124 -25.68 -13.37 15.47
#